data_AF-A0A0R3TUS1-F1
#
_entry.id   AF-A0A0R3TUS1-F1
#
_cell.length_a   1.000
_cell.length_b   1.000
_cell.length_c   1.000
_cell.angle_alpha   90.00
_cell.angle_beta   90.00
_cell.angle_gamma   90.00
#
_symmetry.space_group_name_H-M   'P 1'
#
loop_
_entity.id
_entity.type
_entity.pdbx_description
1 polymer ?
#
loop_
_entity_poly.entity_id
_entity_poly.type
_entity_poly.pdbx_seq_one_letter_code
_entity_poly.pdbx_strand_id
1 'polypeptide(L)'
;MGYRARHANSRTKTPCAPDIRRAQTKSLNVQRAETRQAKFNHFCNELISRDIRQFEDIFNKFSVKEIRQMNSLMGVQWREIAKQQILGLNTQRLKEEKENSYLQNLGNLKHECSVKHSKDTSWLMMLLNQNGIDISALLNDIIDIMDKKQQRLTRCVSKAKQILAKLF
;
A
#
# COMPACT_ATOMS: atom_id res chain seq x y z
N MET A 1 47.78 -51.88 19.40
CA MET A 1 47.23 -50.78 18.58
C MET A 1 46.46 -49.85 19.49
N GLY A 2 47.04 -48.71 19.87
CA GLY A 2 46.42 -47.75 20.80
C GLY A 2 46.18 -46.42 20.10
N TYR A 3 44.91 -46.04 19.94
CA TYR A 3 44.52 -44.75 19.40
C TYR A 3 44.65 -43.67 20.48
N ARG A 4 45.64 -42.77 20.35
CA ARG A 4 45.77 -41.58 21.21
C ARG A 4 44.74 -40.52 20.78
N ALA A 5 43.69 -40.37 21.57
CA ALA A 5 42.77 -39.24 21.49
C ALA A 5 43.52 -37.93 21.79
N ARG A 6 43.69 -37.07 20.76
CA ARG A 6 44.16 -35.70 20.94
C ARG A 6 42.99 -34.88 21.47
N HIS A 7 42.94 -34.69 22.78
CA HIS A 7 42.09 -33.67 23.40
C HIS A 7 42.54 -32.29 22.90
N ALA A 8 41.77 -31.73 21.96
CA ALA A 8 41.93 -30.35 21.52
C ALA A 8 41.60 -29.44 22.71
N ASN A 9 42.65 -28.93 23.34
CA ASN A 9 42.57 -28.01 24.47
C ASN A 9 42.04 -26.66 23.93
N SER A 10 40.72 -26.49 23.89
CA SER A 10 40.05 -25.27 23.48
C SER A 10 40.26 -24.19 24.55
N ARG A 11 41.42 -23.54 24.52
CA ARG A 11 41.66 -22.32 25.30
C ARG A 11 40.63 -21.27 24.86
N THR A 12 39.63 -21.05 25.68
CA THR A 12 38.72 -19.92 25.60
C THR A 12 39.55 -18.64 25.73
N LYS A 13 39.92 -18.06 24.58
CA LYS A 13 40.61 -16.77 24.56
C LYS A 13 39.65 -15.73 25.13
N THR A 14 40.00 -15.21 26.30
CA THR A 14 39.29 -14.09 26.91
C THR A 14 39.28 -12.94 25.90
N PRO A 15 38.12 -12.34 25.58
CA PRO A 15 38.03 -11.27 24.60
C PRO A 15 38.97 -10.13 24.98
N CYS A 16 39.78 -9.66 24.04
CA CYS A 16 40.62 -8.49 24.32
C CYS A 16 39.76 -7.22 24.38
N ALA A 17 40.19 -6.20 25.12
CA ALA A 17 39.42 -4.96 25.29
C ALA A 17 38.97 -4.29 23.95
N PRO A 18 39.78 -4.32 22.85
CA PRO A 18 39.33 -3.90 21.53
C PRO A 18 38.15 -4.71 20.96
N ASP A 19 38.10 -6.02 21.19
CA ASP A 19 37.01 -6.89 20.72
C ASP A 19 35.70 -6.55 21.42
N ILE A 20 35.77 -6.27 22.73
CA ILE A 20 34.61 -5.83 23.52
C ILE A 20 34.06 -4.50 22.98
N ARG A 21 34.93 -3.51 22.74
CA ARG A 21 34.52 -2.21 22.15
C ARG A 21 33.91 -2.38 20.76
N ARG A 22 34.52 -3.22 19.91
CA ARG A 22 34.00 -3.50 18.57
C ARG A 22 32.61 -4.15 18.63
N ALA A 23 32.41 -5.11 19.54
CA ALA A 23 31.12 -5.77 19.73
C ALA A 23 30.05 -4.79 20.23
N GLN A 24 30.39 -3.91 21.18
CA GLN A 24 29.49 -2.88 21.70
C GLN A 24 29.10 -1.85 20.62
N THR A 25 30.05 -1.36 19.81
CA THR A 25 29.74 -0.44 18.71
C THR A 25 28.83 -1.10 17.67
N LYS A 26 29.08 -2.38 17.35
CA LYS A 26 28.21 -3.13 16.44
C LYS A 26 26.79 -3.27 17.00
N SER A 27 26.63 -3.64 18.28
CA SER A 27 25.29 -3.80 18.87
C SER A 27 24.53 -2.48 18.92
N LEU A 28 25.19 -1.38 19.30
CA LEU A 28 24.58 -0.04 19.30
C LEU A 28 24.15 0.41 17.90
N ASN A 29 24.94 0.10 16.87
CA ASN A 29 24.58 0.41 15.49
C ASN A 29 23.36 -0.40 15.02
N VAL A 30 23.30 -1.68 15.38
CA VAL A 30 22.13 -2.54 15.09
C VAL A 30 20.88 -2.00 15.77
N GLN A 31 20.94 -1.70 17.07
CA GLN A 31 19.81 -1.13 17.81
C GLN A 31 19.32 0.20 17.21
N ARG A 32 20.26 1.07 16.79
CA ARG A 32 19.93 2.33 16.10
C ARG A 32 19.27 2.09 14.73
N ALA A 33 19.67 1.06 14.00
CA ALA A 33 19.06 0.69 12.73
C ALA A 33 17.64 0.14 12.94
N GLU A 34 17.45 -0.75 13.91
CA GLU A 34 16.14 -1.32 14.28
C GLU A 34 15.17 -0.23 14.73
N THR A 35 15.63 0.70 15.57
CA THR A 35 14.81 1.83 16.03
C THR A 35 14.38 2.74 14.87
N ARG A 36 15.26 2.95 13.87
CA ARG A 36 14.90 3.70 12.66
C ARG A 36 13.87 2.93 11.85
N GLN A 37 14.06 1.63 11.64
CA GLN A 37 13.13 0.79 10.91
C GLN A 37 11.74 0.76 11.55
N ALA A 38 11.66 0.67 12.88
CA ALA A 38 10.39 0.71 13.61
C ALA A 38 9.63 2.02 13.37
N LYS A 39 10.33 3.17 13.37
CA LYS A 39 9.73 4.48 13.06
C LYS A 39 9.22 4.55 11.62
N PHE A 40 9.96 4.01 10.65
CA PHE A 40 9.52 3.93 9.25
C PHE A 40 8.28 3.07 9.11
N ASN A 41 8.28 1.87 9.69
CA ASN A 41 7.14 0.96 9.63
C ASN A 41 5.88 1.58 10.27
N HIS A 42 6.04 2.25 11.41
CA HIS A 42 4.95 2.96 12.06
C HIS A 42 4.36 4.05 11.15
N PHE A 43 5.21 4.87 10.51
CA PHE A 43 4.76 5.87 9.55
C PHE A 43 4.03 5.26 8.34
N CYS A 44 4.57 4.19 7.74
CA CYS A 44 3.91 3.50 6.63
C CYS A 44 2.53 2.93 7.03
N ASN A 45 2.41 2.39 8.24
CA ASN A 45 1.13 1.90 8.76
C ASN A 45 0.12 3.04 8.93
N GLU A 46 0.55 4.20 9.42
CA GLU A 46 -0.30 5.38 9.51
C GLU A 46 -0.81 5.83 8.13
N LEU A 47 0.06 5.85 7.11
CA LEU A 47 -0.34 6.18 5.73
C LEU A 47 -1.45 5.24 5.21
N ILE A 48 -1.32 3.94 5.46
CA ILE A 48 -2.33 2.94 5.06
C ILE A 48 -3.62 3.13 5.84
N SER A 49 -3.54 3.28 7.17
CA SER A 49 -4.72 3.38 8.04
C SER A 49 -5.59 4.59 7.71
N ARG A 50 -4.97 5.70 7.30
CA ARG A 50 -5.66 6.96 6.93
C ARG A 50 -6.05 7.01 5.45
N ASP A 51 -5.81 5.95 4.67
CA ASP A 51 -6.05 5.89 3.22
C ASP A 51 -5.43 7.09 2.50
N ILE A 52 -4.13 7.34 2.72
CA ILE A 52 -3.37 8.39 2.01
C ILE A 52 -3.09 7.91 0.59
N ARG A 53 -3.63 8.61 -0.42
CA ARG A 53 -3.50 8.24 -1.83
C ARG A 53 -2.62 9.19 -2.63
N GLN A 54 -2.53 10.43 -2.17
CA GLN A 54 -1.70 11.48 -2.73
C GLN A 54 -0.82 12.08 -1.64
N PHE A 55 0.30 12.68 -2.04
CA PHE A 55 1.21 13.27 -1.06
C PHE A 55 0.56 14.46 -0.34
N GLU A 56 -0.30 15.18 -1.05
CA GLU A 56 -1.07 16.32 -0.58
C GLU A 56 -2.05 15.92 0.54
N ASP A 57 -2.58 14.69 0.51
CA ASP A 57 -3.50 14.15 1.53
C ASP A 57 -2.87 14.15 2.92
N ILE A 58 -1.53 14.06 3.01
CA ILE A 58 -0.83 14.08 4.30
C ILE A 58 -1.09 15.41 5.02
N PHE A 59 -1.10 16.53 4.30
CA PHE A 59 -1.33 17.84 4.91
C PHE A 59 -2.79 18.06 5.32
N ASN A 60 -3.71 17.28 4.75
CA ASN A 60 -5.13 17.32 5.08
C ASN A 60 -5.50 16.36 6.22
N LYS A 61 -4.82 15.21 6.29
CA LYS A 61 -5.16 14.09 7.21
C LYS A 61 -4.22 13.94 8.40
N PHE A 62 -3.05 14.58 8.37
CA PHE A 62 -2.16 14.68 9.54
C PHE A 62 -2.25 16.07 10.14
N SER A 63 -2.26 16.12 11.47
CA SER A 63 -2.14 17.37 12.20
C SER A 63 -0.73 17.97 12.03
N VAL A 64 -0.64 19.29 12.16
CA VAL A 64 0.65 20.02 12.14
C VAL A 64 1.61 19.47 13.20
N LYS A 65 1.10 19.03 14.35
CA LYS A 65 1.89 18.44 15.44
C LYS A 65 2.53 17.12 15.01
N GLU A 66 1.77 16.24 14.37
CA GLU A 66 2.28 14.97 13.84
C GLU A 66 3.33 15.21 12.74
N ILE A 67 3.09 16.16 11.83
CA ILE A 67 4.05 16.53 10.79
C ILE A 67 5.36 17.05 11.41
N ARG A 68 5.28 17.87 12.46
CA ARG A 68 6.46 18.33 13.20
C ARG A 68 7.20 17.16 13.86
N GLN A 69 6.48 16.22 14.45
CA GLN A 69 7.07 15.02 15.06
C GLN A 69 7.76 14.15 14.02
N MET A 70 7.15 13.92 12.84
CA MET A 70 7.77 13.19 11.74
C MET A 70 9.06 13.87 11.25
N ASN A 71 9.01 15.20 11.05
CA ASN A 71 10.21 15.98 10.73
C ASN A 71 11.31 15.81 11.80
N SER A 72 10.96 15.81 13.08
CA SER A 72 11.93 15.63 14.17
C SER A 72 12.50 14.21 14.23
N LEU A 73 11.71 13.19 13.93
CA LEU A 73 12.13 11.78 14.08
C LEU A 73 12.91 11.24 12.88
N MET A 74 12.60 11.72 11.67
CA MET A 74 13.06 11.15 10.41
C MET A 74 13.74 12.18 9.49
N GLY A 75 13.69 13.47 9.87
CA GLY A 75 14.22 14.55 9.05
C GLY A 75 13.44 14.73 7.75
N VAL A 76 14.03 15.43 6.78
CA VAL A 76 13.37 15.69 5.48
C VAL A 76 13.08 14.42 4.66
N GLN A 77 13.71 13.29 5.01
CA GLN A 77 13.60 12.01 4.28
C GLN A 77 12.20 11.40 4.34
N TRP A 78 11.38 11.70 5.36
CA TRP A 78 10.03 11.14 5.45
C TRP A 78 9.17 11.48 4.22
N ARG A 79 9.43 12.63 3.58
CA ARG A 79 8.69 13.07 2.39
C ARG A 79 8.90 12.14 1.21
N GLU A 80 10.15 11.76 0.97
CA GLU A 80 10.49 10.86 -0.14
C GLU A 80 9.97 9.45 0.13
N ILE A 81 10.09 8.99 1.37
CA ILE A 81 9.55 7.69 1.80
C ILE A 81 8.03 7.66 1.65
N ALA A 82 7.34 8.75 2.02
CA ALA A 82 5.90 8.85 1.84
C ALA A 82 5.52 8.71 0.36
N LYS A 83 6.20 9.43 -0.53
CA LYS A 83 5.96 9.35 -1.98
C LYS A 83 6.17 7.93 -2.52
N GLN A 84 7.26 7.29 -2.16
CA GLN A 84 7.56 5.92 -2.59
C GLN A 84 6.51 4.93 -2.07
N GLN A 85 6.12 5.05 -0.80
CA GLN A 85 5.11 4.18 -0.20
C GLN A 85 3.74 4.38 -0.86
N ILE A 86 3.31 5.63 -1.06
CA ILE A 86 2.05 5.96 -1.74
C ILE A 86 2.05 5.41 -3.17
N LEU A 87 3.15 5.57 -3.90
CA LEU A 87 3.29 5.03 -5.25
C LEU A 87 3.17 3.50 -5.27
N GLY A 88 3.82 2.82 -4.32
CA GLY A 88 3.73 1.37 -4.17
C GLY A 88 2.30 0.90 -3.89
N LEU A 89 1.62 1.54 -2.93
CA LEU A 89 0.23 1.23 -2.58
C LEU A 89 -0.72 1.46 -3.76
N ASN A 90 -0.58 2.59 -4.46
CA ASN A 90 -1.39 2.89 -5.63
C ASN A 90 -1.15 1.90 -6.79
N THR A 91 0.10 1.46 -6.97
CA THR A 91 0.44 0.45 -7.98
C THR A 91 -0.18 -0.90 -7.65
N GLN A 92 -0.11 -1.32 -6.38
CA GLN A 92 -0.73 -2.55 -5.92
C GLN A 92 -2.25 -2.51 -6.10
N ARG A 93 -2.90 -1.42 -5.66
CA ARG A 93 -4.34 -1.23 -5.84
C ARG A 93 -4.76 -1.28 -7.30
N LEU A 94 -4.02 -0.60 -8.18
CA LEU A 94 -4.28 -0.62 -9.61
C LEU A 94 -4.13 -2.03 -10.21
N LYS A 95 -3.22 -2.85 -9.66
CA LYS A 95 -3.08 -4.24 -10.06
C LYS A 95 -4.31 -5.05 -9.63
N GLU A 96 -4.72 -4.93 -8.38
CA GLU A 96 -5.93 -5.59 -7.84
C GLU A 96 -7.19 -5.16 -8.62
N GLU A 97 -7.34 -3.87 -8.93
CA GLU A 97 -8.46 -3.33 -9.71
C GLU A 97 -8.53 -3.91 -11.13
N LYS A 98 -7.38 -4.30 -11.72
CA LYS A 98 -7.32 -4.94 -13.03
C LYS A 98 -7.57 -6.44 -12.99
N GLU A 99 -7.26 -7.09 -11.87
CA GLU A 99 -7.43 -8.52 -11.67
C GLU A 99 -8.88 -8.87 -11.30
N ASN A 100 -9.58 -7.96 -10.61
CA ASN A 100 -10.96 -8.13 -10.16
C ASN A 100 -12.00 -7.66 -11.20
N SER A 101 -13.21 -8.22 -11.14
CA SER A 101 -14.35 -7.69 -11.91
C SER A 101 -14.82 -6.33 -11.39
N TYR A 102 -15.53 -5.57 -12.22
CA TYR A 102 -16.08 -4.27 -11.82
C TYR A 102 -16.96 -4.36 -10.57
N LEU A 103 -17.83 -5.38 -10.47
CA LEU A 103 -18.68 -5.60 -9.31
C LEU A 103 -17.89 -5.93 -8.04
N GLN A 104 -16.82 -6.72 -8.15
CA GLN A 104 -15.94 -7.00 -7.02
C GLN A 104 -15.22 -5.74 -6.53
N ASN A 105 -14.71 -4.93 -7.46
CA ASN A 105 -14.09 -3.64 -7.13
C ASN A 105 -15.07 -2.68 -6.47
N LEU A 106 -16.31 -2.60 -6.96
CA LEU A 106 -17.37 -1.83 -6.33
C LEU A 106 -17.64 -2.32 -4.91
N GLY A 107 -17.83 -3.63 -4.72
CA GLY A 107 -18.12 -4.19 -3.39
C GLY A 107 -16.98 -4.01 -2.38
N ASN A 108 -15.73 -3.92 -2.85
CA ASN A 108 -14.55 -3.73 -2.00
C ASN A 108 -14.24 -2.25 -1.67
N LEU A 109 -14.85 -1.30 -2.38
CA LEU A 109 -14.64 0.12 -2.11
C LEU A 109 -15.32 0.52 -0.80
N LYS A 110 -14.60 1.23 0.07
CA LYS A 110 -15.24 1.91 1.21
C LYS A 110 -16.25 2.92 0.66
N HIS A 111 -17.52 2.61 0.80
CA HIS A 111 -18.60 3.51 0.42
C HIS A 111 -18.86 4.52 1.54
N GLU A 112 -18.45 5.77 1.35
CA GLU A 112 -18.91 6.90 2.18
C GLU A 112 -20.31 7.34 1.75
N CYS A 113 -21.23 6.40 1.59
CA CYS A 113 -22.62 6.71 1.28
C CYS A 113 -23.29 7.28 2.54
N SER A 114 -23.11 8.57 2.79
CA SER A 114 -23.88 9.32 3.80
C SER A 114 -25.30 9.67 3.32
N VAL A 115 -25.75 9.05 2.22
CA VAL A 115 -27.13 9.17 1.76
C VAL A 115 -27.99 8.56 2.86
N LYS A 116 -28.61 9.43 3.66
CA LYS A 116 -29.69 9.07 4.58
C LYS A 116 -30.66 8.25 3.75
N HIS A 117 -30.69 6.94 3.97
CA HIS A 117 -31.58 6.03 3.27
C HIS A 117 -33.03 6.47 3.51
N SER A 118 -33.58 7.34 2.65
CA SER A 118 -34.97 7.14 2.28
C SER A 118 -34.92 5.86 1.46
N LYS A 119 -35.25 4.72 2.09
CA LYS A 119 -35.34 3.38 1.47
C LYS A 119 -36.28 3.30 0.27
N ASP A 120 -36.81 4.42 -0.19
CA ASP A 120 -37.79 4.50 -1.24
C ASP A 120 -37.11 4.57 -2.61
N THR A 121 -36.52 3.45 -3.00
CA THR A 121 -36.26 3.15 -4.42
C THR A 121 -37.54 2.76 -5.17
N SER A 122 -38.68 2.72 -4.47
CA SER A 122 -39.99 2.33 -4.99
C SER A 122 -40.41 3.15 -6.21
N TRP A 123 -40.14 4.46 -6.24
CA TRP A 123 -40.46 5.29 -7.40
C TRP A 123 -39.65 4.90 -8.64
N LEU A 124 -38.38 4.55 -8.46
CA LEU A 124 -37.51 4.11 -9.55
C LEU A 124 -37.94 2.74 -10.07
N MET A 125 -38.24 1.81 -9.17
CA MET A 125 -38.76 0.49 -9.53
C MET A 125 -40.11 0.59 -10.25
N MET A 126 -41.01 1.48 -9.79
CA MET A 126 -42.30 1.72 -10.41
C MET A 126 -42.14 2.28 -11.83
N LEU A 127 -41.23 3.23 -12.03
CA LEU A 127 -40.99 3.86 -13.32
C LEU A 127 -40.37 2.87 -14.32
N LEU A 128 -39.44 2.02 -13.89
CA LEU A 128 -38.87 0.96 -14.72
C LEU A 128 -39.94 -0.08 -15.11
N ASN A 129 -40.77 -0.51 -14.16
CA ASN A 129 -41.86 -1.46 -14.40
C ASN A 129 -42.94 -0.91 -15.35
N GLN A 130 -43.34 0.36 -15.18
CA GLN A 130 -44.35 1.01 -16.05
C GLN A 130 -43.89 1.11 -17.51
N ASN A 131 -42.58 1.21 -17.73
CA ASN A 131 -42.00 1.25 -19.07
C ASN A 131 -41.63 -0.15 -19.60
N GLY A 132 -41.97 -1.22 -18.88
CA GLY A 132 -41.65 -2.60 -19.28
C GLY A 132 -40.14 -2.89 -19.31
N ILE A 133 -39.33 -2.15 -18.54
CA ILE A 133 -37.89 -2.31 -18.51
C ILE A 133 -37.54 -3.43 -17.54
N ASP A 134 -36.95 -4.52 -18.05
CA ASP A 134 -36.38 -5.58 -17.22
C ASP A 134 -35.13 -5.05 -16.50
N ILE A 135 -35.24 -4.92 -15.18
CA ILE A 135 -34.18 -4.42 -14.31
C ILE A 135 -32.93 -5.30 -14.39
N SER A 136 -33.09 -6.62 -14.51
CA SER A 136 -31.97 -7.55 -14.58
C SER A 136 -31.22 -7.38 -15.91
N ALA A 137 -31.96 -7.25 -17.02
CA ALA A 137 -31.38 -6.98 -18.33
C ALA A 137 -30.66 -5.63 -18.36
N LEU A 138 -31.28 -4.57 -17.83
CA LEU A 138 -30.69 -3.24 -17.75
C LEU A 138 -29.39 -3.23 -16.92
N LEU A 139 -29.38 -3.90 -15.76
CA LEU A 139 -28.19 -4.00 -14.93
C LEU A 139 -27.06 -4.74 -15.65
N ASN A 140 -27.38 -5.84 -16.34
CA ASN A 140 -26.41 -6.58 -17.14
C ASN A 140 -25.86 -5.73 -18.31
N ASP A 141 -26.70 -4.97 -19.01
CA ASP A 141 -26.28 -4.06 -20.07
C ASP A 141 -25.34 -2.96 -19.54
N ILE A 142 -25.66 -2.40 -18.37
CA ILE A 142 -24.80 -1.40 -17.71
C ILE A 142 -23.44 -2.02 -17.36
N ILE A 143 -23.42 -3.23 -16.79
CA ILE A 143 -22.18 -3.95 -16.47
C ILE A 143 -21.35 -4.17 -17.75
N ASP A 144 -21.97 -4.66 -18.82
CA ASP A 144 -21.34 -4.91 -20.11
C ASP A 144 -20.74 -3.64 -20.73
N ILE A 145 -21.47 -2.52 -20.68
CA ILE A 145 -20.99 -1.23 -21.18
C ILE A 145 -19.78 -0.75 -20.38
N MET A 146 -19.83 -0.88 -19.06
CA MET A 146 -18.74 -0.50 -18.16
C MET A 146 -17.49 -1.35 -18.41
N ASP A 147 -17.64 -2.67 -18.53
CA ASP A 147 -16.53 -3.59 -18.80
C ASP A 147 -15.94 -3.37 -20.19
N LYS A 148 -16.77 -3.13 -21.22
CA LYS A 148 -16.30 -2.78 -22.58
C LYS A 148 -15.52 -1.46 -22.57
N LYS A 149 -15.97 -0.45 -21.82
CA LYS A 149 -15.24 0.81 -21.67
C LYS A 149 -13.91 0.60 -20.95
N GLN A 150 -13.88 -0.23 -19.91
CA GLN A 150 -12.66 -0.58 -19.20
C GLN A 150 -11.64 -1.29 -20.11
N GLN A 151 -12.10 -2.23 -20.95
CA GLN A 151 -11.26 -2.91 -21.96
C GLN A 151 -10.71 -1.95 -23.02
N ARG A 152 -11.51 -0.97 -23.47
CA ARG A 152 -11.03 0.06 -24.42
C ARG A 152 -9.96 0.94 -23.78
N LEU A 153 -10.18 1.37 -22.53
CA LEU A 153 -9.26 2.24 -21.82
C LEU A 153 -7.91 1.55 -21.58
N THR A 154 -7.95 0.29 -21.12
CA THR A 154 -6.75 -0.55 -20.95
C THR A 154 -6.00 -0.78 -22.28
N ARG A 155 -6.72 -0.99 -23.40
CA ARG A 155 -6.11 -1.12 -24.74
C ARG A 155 -5.47 0.19 -25.23
N CYS A 156 -6.06 1.35 -24.95
CA CYS A 156 -5.47 2.64 -25.27
C CYS A 156 -4.18 2.89 -24.46
N VAL A 157 -4.19 2.57 -23.16
CA VAL A 157 -3.02 2.72 -22.29
C VAL A 157 -1.88 1.78 -22.69
N SER A 158 -2.18 0.53 -23.06
CA SER A 158 -1.15 -0.41 -23.52
C SER A 158 -0.51 0.04 -24.84
N LYS A 159 -1.30 0.57 -25.78
CA LYS A 159 -0.80 1.13 -27.04
C LYS A 159 0.07 2.36 -26.82
N ALA A 160 -0.31 3.26 -25.90
CA ALA A 160 0.50 4.40 -25.52
C ALA A 160 1.84 3.99 -24.87
N LYS A 161 1.84 2.98 -24.00
CA LYS A 161 3.08 2.42 -23.41
C LYS A 161 3.99 1.79 -24.47
N GLN A 162 3.44 1.08 -25.45
CA GLN A 162 4.23 0.51 -26.56
C GLN A 162 4.85 1.58 -27.46
N ILE A 163 4.14 2.70 -27.69
CA ILE A 163 4.67 3.84 -28.45
C ILE A 163 5.81 4.49 -27.66
N LEU A 164 5.62 4.75 -26.37
CA LEU A 164 6.66 5.33 -25.51
C LEU A 164 7.91 4.44 -25.42
N ALA A 165 7.76 3.12 -25.29
CA ALA A 165 8.89 2.19 -25.25
C ALA A 165 9.66 2.04 -26.57
N LYS A 166 9.14 2.57 -27.68
CA LYS A 166 9.86 2.63 -28.96
C LYS A 166 10.61 3.96 -29.16
N LEU A 167 10.28 4.97 -28.37
CA LEU A 167 10.83 6.33 -28.46
C LEU A 167 12.00 6.55 -27.50
N PHE A 168 12.22 5.63 -26.55
CA PHE A 168 13.30 5.64 -25.57
C PHE A 168 14.01 4.28 -25.60
#